data_AF-A0AAE0KI63-F1
#
_entry.id   AF-A0AAE0KI63-F1
#
_cell.length_a   1.000
_cell.length_b   1.000
_cell.length_c   1.000
_cell.angle_alpha   90.00
_cell.angle_beta   90.00
_cell.angle_gamma   90.00
#
_symmetry.space_group_name_H-M   'P 1'
#
loop_
_entity.id
_entity.type
_entity.pdbx_description
1 polymer ?
#
loop_
_entity_poly.entity_id
_entity_poly.type
_entity_poly.pdbx_seq_one_letter_code
_entity_poly.pdbx_strand_id
1 'polypeptide(L)'
;MASQQPVTVTASHVSAAKARRNDPPLSVPAGSDDRPGQELATRHSSSGSTESDDDYPQLPWLEQVYGSAKADSDKKEVGYLDSKLIRRSQIQADFWVYMDKPNSEAKTSETTKLAFDLFDRYGRLLREHIQHPVNNSSGVWGTELDRGDLLLVENIRVEPAWRRSGLGRRLVEAVLAKTQAKTAGRFFALARPSWLISNGAQTHDKAKQQALVAERFWRSAGFRRVGTSSWFAYAPDAGHASHHLPPWQDHNPSTAPAPAPSPPPAAMLFHHIADEANTPDQTLATILQQTLPANPGHPLWTATDADGNTLLHSAARFTRPQAARYLLSRKPNLAHSRNARDHTPAQALTRRLDLARTRQQQHGNGNRYTIVSDTFRGFPPAAVDTLAALEGLNLNGGGISGYARARQQQLTFGCTCRCCAGGFLSPRTRYALRRAAQSLGSVSPEARARYGMFAVCLLAGDEQPPAVAVVVVPTVGNVGQCAGIAGGIPVPPVLLDLPVLMSSGRRVVRAARDADEWAGDGSLVALPECRARLAALRECRNDHEFAVVSALCGYGPL
;
A
#
# COMPACT_ATOMS: atom_id res chain seq x y z
N MET A 1 45.50 -15.43 -19.63
CA MET A 1 44.18 -15.70 -19.02
C MET A 1 44.40 -16.71 -17.90
N ALA A 2 44.31 -16.29 -16.64
CA ALA A 2 44.42 -17.22 -15.52
C ALA A 2 43.15 -18.10 -15.48
N SER A 3 43.33 -19.41 -15.56
CA SER A 3 42.25 -20.39 -15.39
C SER A 3 41.59 -20.17 -14.03
N GLN A 4 40.38 -19.62 -14.00
CA GLN A 4 39.63 -19.46 -12.76
C GLN A 4 39.31 -20.85 -12.18
N GLN A 5 39.57 -21.03 -10.89
CA GLN A 5 39.28 -22.28 -10.17
C GLN A 5 37.77 -22.58 -10.16
N PRO A 6 37.36 -23.85 -10.10
CA PRO A 6 35.94 -24.21 -10.09
C PRO A 6 35.24 -23.73 -8.80
N VAL A 7 33.94 -23.44 -8.91
CA VAL A 7 33.09 -22.89 -7.83
C VAL A 7 31.77 -23.63 -7.78
N THR A 8 31.47 -24.16 -6.59
CA THR A 8 30.18 -24.76 -6.26
C THR A 8 29.21 -23.69 -5.74
N VAL A 9 28.01 -23.66 -6.32
CA VAL A 9 26.91 -22.76 -5.91
C VAL A 9 25.78 -23.61 -5.33
N THR A 10 25.31 -23.25 -4.14
CA THR A 10 24.24 -23.96 -3.44
C THR A 10 23.22 -22.98 -2.89
N ALA A 11 21.95 -23.39 -2.83
CA ALA A 11 20.90 -22.66 -2.13
C ALA A 11 20.35 -23.51 -0.96
N SER A 12 20.39 -22.95 0.24
CA SER A 12 19.86 -23.52 1.47
C SER A 12 18.62 -22.74 1.93
N HIS A 13 17.92 -23.31 2.90
CA HIS A 13 16.82 -22.65 3.59
C HIS A 13 16.93 -22.97 5.07
N VAL A 14 16.30 -22.14 5.89
CA VAL A 14 16.14 -22.42 7.31
C VAL A 14 14.67 -22.28 7.66
N SER A 15 14.10 -23.29 8.29
CA SER A 15 12.67 -23.37 8.63
C SER A 15 12.53 -23.94 10.04
N ALA A 16 11.68 -23.31 10.85
CA ALA A 16 11.25 -23.83 12.14
C ALA A 16 10.72 -25.26 12.03
N ALA A 17 11.43 -26.22 12.63
CA ALA A 17 10.94 -27.57 12.83
C ALA A 17 9.90 -27.56 13.98
N LYS A 18 8.66 -27.90 13.63
CA LYS A 18 7.52 -28.00 14.55
C LYS A 18 7.70 -29.24 15.44
N ALA A 19 8.22 -29.09 16.65
CA ALA A 19 8.17 -30.13 17.67
C ALA A 19 6.72 -30.26 18.19
N ARG A 20 6.02 -31.32 17.77
CA ARG A 20 4.84 -31.86 18.48
C ARG A 20 5.27 -33.10 19.27
N ARG A 21 5.08 -33.03 20.60
CA ARG A 21 5.10 -34.07 21.67
C ARG A 21 5.71 -33.39 22.91
N ASN A 22 5.11 -33.26 24.09
CA ASN A 22 4.06 -34.02 24.79
C ASN A 22 3.24 -33.08 25.70
N ASP A 23 2.02 -33.49 26.05
CA ASP A 23 1.28 -32.98 27.20
C ASP A 23 2.06 -33.20 28.51
N PRO A 24 1.96 -32.29 29.51
CA PRO A 24 2.51 -32.54 30.84
C PRO A 24 1.47 -33.24 31.74
N PRO A 25 1.86 -34.14 32.65
CA PRO A 25 1.08 -34.34 33.85
C PRO A 25 1.57 -33.39 34.95
N LEU A 26 0.58 -32.87 35.68
CA LEU A 26 0.67 -32.14 36.94
C LEU A 26 1.58 -32.84 37.97
N SER A 27 2.29 -32.05 38.79
CA SER A 27 2.36 -32.10 40.27
C SER A 27 3.70 -31.55 40.81
N VAL A 28 3.61 -30.74 41.86
CA VAL A 28 4.65 -30.20 42.76
C VAL A 28 4.55 -31.00 44.11
N PRO A 29 5.44 -30.98 45.15
CA PRO A 29 6.77 -30.34 45.40
C PRO A 29 7.87 -31.26 46.04
N ALA A 30 9.06 -30.66 46.29
CA ALA A 30 9.84 -30.66 47.56
C ALA A 30 11.28 -31.25 47.56
N GLY A 31 12.19 -30.54 48.26
CA GLY A 31 13.50 -30.99 48.78
C GLY A 31 14.72 -30.45 48.00
N SER A 32 15.35 -29.35 48.42
CA SER A 32 16.50 -29.24 49.37
C SER A 32 17.79 -29.94 48.93
N ASP A 33 18.82 -29.19 48.51
CA ASP A 33 20.11 -29.17 49.22
C ASP A 33 21.15 -28.19 48.63
N ASP A 34 22.11 -27.88 49.49
CA ASP A 34 23.05 -26.77 49.58
C ASP A 34 24.32 -26.81 48.67
N ARG A 35 24.75 -25.60 48.24
CA ARG A 35 26.13 -25.02 48.28
C ARG A 35 27.23 -25.30 47.22
N PRO A 36 28.25 -24.39 47.14
CA PRO A 36 28.80 -23.88 45.88
C PRO A 36 30.30 -24.21 45.64
N GLY A 37 30.80 -23.89 44.45
CA GLY A 37 32.24 -23.86 44.15
C GLY A 37 32.57 -23.20 42.80
N GLN A 38 33.40 -22.15 42.86
CA GLN A 38 34.09 -21.55 41.72
C GLN A 38 35.10 -22.54 41.10
N GLU A 39 35.28 -22.54 39.78
CA GLU A 39 36.60 -22.25 39.18
C GLU A 39 36.59 -22.07 37.65
N LEU A 40 37.65 -21.39 37.22
CA LEU A 40 37.90 -20.75 35.94
C LEU A 40 38.37 -21.72 34.84
N ALA A 41 38.00 -21.36 33.60
CA ALA A 41 38.77 -21.48 32.36
C ALA A 41 39.17 -22.89 31.83
N THR A 42 38.73 -23.19 30.61
CA THR A 42 39.65 -23.38 29.48
C THR A 42 38.91 -23.30 28.15
N ARG A 43 39.47 -22.48 27.24
CA ARG A 43 39.08 -22.38 25.83
C ARG A 43 39.55 -23.64 25.11
N HIS A 44 38.63 -24.35 24.45
CA HIS A 44 38.95 -25.15 23.27
C HIS A 44 37.88 -24.93 22.20
N SER A 45 38.30 -24.20 21.16
CA SER A 45 37.58 -24.00 19.91
C SER A 45 37.84 -25.17 18.97
N SER A 46 36.86 -26.03 18.83
CA SER A 46 36.63 -26.98 17.73
C SER A 46 35.46 -27.85 18.22
N SER A 47 34.39 -28.15 17.51
CA SER A 47 34.14 -28.19 16.08
C SER A 47 32.69 -28.63 15.93
N GLY A 48 31.96 -28.09 14.96
CA GLY A 48 30.72 -28.68 14.46
C GLY A 48 29.46 -28.21 15.18
N SER A 49 28.96 -27.04 14.81
CA SER A 49 27.54 -26.72 14.93
C SER A 49 26.89 -26.83 13.55
N THR A 50 26.33 -28.00 13.27
CA THR A 50 25.13 -28.10 12.44
C THR A 50 23.96 -27.66 13.31
N GLU A 51 23.85 -26.36 13.56
CA GLU A 51 22.67 -25.76 14.17
C GLU A 51 21.97 -24.95 13.09
N SER A 52 20.66 -25.20 12.94
CA SER A 52 19.80 -24.48 12.03
C SER A 52 19.60 -23.05 12.56
N ASP A 53 20.42 -22.12 12.08
CA ASP A 53 20.27 -20.67 12.29
C ASP A 53 19.04 -20.16 11.53
N ASP A 54 17.83 -20.47 12.02
CA ASP A 54 16.64 -19.73 11.62
C ASP A 54 16.68 -18.44 12.43
N ASP A 55 16.87 -17.30 11.76
CA ASP A 55 16.80 -15.99 12.41
C ASP A 55 15.35 -15.61 12.76
N TYR A 56 14.35 -16.34 12.24
CA TYR A 56 12.92 -16.02 12.37
C TYR A 56 11.99 -17.20 12.72
N PRO A 57 12.35 -18.14 13.61
CA PRO A 57 11.55 -19.34 13.89
C PRO A 57 10.14 -19.03 14.45
N GLN A 58 9.94 -17.81 14.94
CA GLN A 58 8.69 -17.29 15.47
C GLN A 58 7.73 -16.71 14.41
N LEU A 59 8.15 -16.54 13.15
CA LEU A 59 7.34 -15.92 12.10
C LEU A 59 6.94 -16.96 11.03
N PRO A 60 5.79 -17.67 11.17
CA PRO A 60 5.41 -18.75 10.25
C PRO A 60 5.17 -18.29 8.80
N TRP A 61 5.04 -16.98 8.59
CA TRP A 61 4.83 -16.34 7.30
C TRP A 61 6.13 -15.86 6.64
N LEU A 62 7.28 -15.93 7.31
CA LEU A 62 8.56 -15.45 6.82
C LEU A 62 9.62 -16.55 6.90
N GLU A 63 10.28 -16.84 5.79
CA GLU A 63 11.30 -17.88 5.70
C GLU A 63 12.58 -17.32 5.05
N GLN A 64 13.74 -17.66 5.60
CA GLN A 64 15.03 -17.28 5.02
C GLN A 64 15.43 -18.24 3.89
N VAL A 65 15.74 -17.71 2.72
CA VAL A 65 16.29 -18.46 1.57
C VAL A 65 17.67 -17.89 1.24
N TYR A 66 18.70 -18.70 1.45
CA TYR A 66 20.09 -18.26 1.35
C TYR A 66 20.81 -18.95 0.19
N GLY A 67 21.44 -18.17 -0.67
CA GLY A 67 22.35 -18.67 -1.70
C GLY A 67 23.80 -18.45 -1.28
N SER A 68 24.65 -19.47 -1.40
CA SER A 68 26.10 -19.33 -1.18
C SER A 68 26.90 -19.94 -2.31
N ALA A 69 28.04 -19.32 -2.60
CA ALA A 69 29.03 -19.80 -3.54
C ALA A 69 30.35 -20.00 -2.80
N LYS A 70 30.91 -21.21 -2.88
CA LYS A 70 32.17 -21.56 -2.20
C LYS A 70 33.22 -21.95 -3.24
N ALA A 71 34.43 -21.41 -3.09
CA ALA A 71 35.56 -21.83 -3.93
C ALA A 71 35.89 -23.30 -3.66
N ASP A 72 36.15 -24.07 -4.71
CA ASP A 72 36.34 -25.52 -4.53
C ASP A 72 37.66 -25.87 -3.83
N SER A 73 38.66 -24.97 -3.91
CA SER A 73 40.01 -25.15 -3.37
C SER A 73 40.09 -25.07 -1.85
N ASP A 74 39.43 -24.10 -1.23
CA ASP A 74 39.50 -23.81 0.21
C ASP A 74 38.13 -23.79 0.91
N LYS A 75 37.04 -24.05 0.15
CA LYS A 75 35.64 -23.96 0.61
C LYS A 75 35.27 -22.60 1.18
N LYS A 76 36.07 -21.56 0.93
CA LYS A 76 35.78 -20.19 1.34
C LYS A 76 34.59 -19.65 0.57
N GLU A 77 33.69 -18.96 1.28
CA GLU A 77 32.58 -18.27 0.63
C GLU A 77 33.11 -17.09 -0.21
N VAL A 78 32.78 -17.11 -1.50
CA VAL A 78 33.22 -16.11 -2.49
C VAL A 78 32.06 -15.30 -3.04
N GLY A 79 30.83 -15.64 -2.64
CA GLY A 79 29.65 -14.84 -2.87
C GLY A 79 28.44 -15.42 -2.14
N TYR A 80 27.48 -14.55 -1.85
CA TYR A 80 26.22 -14.93 -1.22
C TYR A 80 25.06 -14.10 -1.73
N LEU A 81 23.86 -14.61 -1.52
CA LEU A 81 22.58 -13.97 -1.77
C LEU A 81 21.66 -14.23 -0.58
N ASP A 82 21.20 -13.15 0.01
CA ASP A 82 20.32 -13.11 1.17
C ASP A 82 18.91 -12.71 0.72
N SER A 83 17.91 -13.54 1.03
CA SER A 83 16.52 -13.32 0.61
C SER A 83 15.50 -13.90 1.56
N LYS A 84 14.32 -13.28 1.57
CA LYS A 84 13.18 -13.64 2.44
C LYS A 84 11.99 -14.07 1.60
N LEU A 85 11.50 -15.27 1.86
CA LEU A 85 10.26 -15.80 1.31
C LEU A 85 9.09 -15.47 2.23
N ILE A 86 8.17 -14.64 1.75
CA ILE A 86 7.00 -14.13 2.46
C ILE A 86 5.77 -14.91 1.99
N ARG A 87 5.14 -15.66 2.91
CA ARG A 87 3.87 -16.38 2.72
C ARG A 87 2.70 -15.42 2.86
N ARG A 88 2.54 -14.56 1.86
CA ARG A 88 1.59 -13.43 1.89
C ARG A 88 0.17 -13.83 2.25
N SER A 89 -0.29 -15.00 1.81
CA SER A 89 -1.65 -15.50 2.14
C SER A 89 -1.89 -15.71 3.64
N GLN A 90 -0.84 -15.88 4.45
CA GLN A 90 -0.96 -16.03 5.90
C GLN A 90 -1.12 -14.70 6.64
N ILE A 91 -0.81 -13.57 5.98
CA ILE A 91 -0.79 -12.24 6.59
C ILE A 91 -1.63 -11.22 5.84
N GLN A 92 -2.41 -11.64 4.84
CA GLN A 92 -3.11 -10.77 3.89
C GLN A 92 -3.99 -9.71 4.56
N ALA A 93 -4.82 -10.07 5.54
CA ALA A 93 -5.73 -9.15 6.21
C ALA A 93 -5.03 -7.98 6.94
N ASP A 94 -3.79 -8.23 7.40
CA ASP A 94 -2.98 -7.31 8.20
C ASP A 94 -1.58 -7.13 7.58
N PHE A 95 -1.48 -7.18 6.25
CA PHE A 95 -0.21 -7.34 5.53
C PHE A 95 0.83 -6.29 5.94
N TRP A 96 0.45 -5.01 5.98
CA TRP A 96 1.35 -3.95 6.45
C TRP A 96 1.78 -4.09 7.90
N VAL A 97 0.90 -4.56 8.80
CA VAL A 97 1.22 -4.74 10.22
C VAL A 97 2.32 -5.79 10.38
N TYR A 98 2.27 -6.88 9.61
CA TYR A 98 3.29 -7.92 9.65
C TYR A 98 4.60 -7.48 8.97
N MET A 99 4.53 -6.77 7.84
CA MET A 99 5.69 -6.31 7.09
C MET A 99 6.43 -5.11 7.75
N ASP A 100 5.80 -4.40 8.68
CA ASP A 100 6.47 -3.36 9.50
C ASP A 100 7.27 -3.96 10.68
N LYS A 101 7.03 -5.23 11.05
CA LYS A 101 7.53 -5.85 12.28
C LYS A 101 8.86 -6.61 12.26
N PRO A 102 9.51 -7.00 11.14
CA PRO A 102 10.47 -8.10 11.25
C PRO A 102 11.78 -7.80 11.98
N ASN A 103 12.17 -6.56 12.28
CA ASN A 103 13.34 -6.28 13.10
C ASN A 103 13.00 -5.26 14.19
N SER A 104 13.09 -5.65 15.47
CA SER A 104 12.92 -4.80 16.67
C SER A 104 13.95 -3.67 16.81
N GLU A 105 14.77 -3.42 15.79
CA GLU A 105 15.73 -2.34 15.73
C GLU A 105 15.13 -1.11 15.05
N ALA A 106 15.56 0.08 15.46
CA ALA A 106 15.00 1.38 15.10
C ALA A 106 15.12 1.77 13.59
N LYS A 107 15.36 0.82 12.68
CA LYS A 107 15.54 1.06 11.24
C LYS A 107 14.48 0.33 10.42
N THR A 108 13.82 1.06 9.52
CA THR A 108 12.89 0.52 8.52
C THR A 108 13.55 -0.60 7.71
N SER A 109 13.02 -1.82 7.82
CA SER A 109 13.52 -2.98 7.07
C SER A 109 13.19 -2.89 5.57
N GLU A 110 13.87 -3.66 4.71
CA GLU A 110 13.54 -3.72 3.28
C GLU A 110 12.13 -4.29 3.04
N THR A 111 11.66 -5.21 3.89
CA THR A 111 10.25 -5.69 3.84
C THR A 111 9.25 -4.56 4.08
N THR A 112 9.53 -3.65 5.01
CA THR A 112 8.69 -2.49 5.30
C THR A 112 8.64 -1.55 4.09
N LYS A 113 9.81 -1.26 3.48
CA LYS A 113 9.86 -0.45 2.25
C LYS A 113 9.07 -1.11 1.12
N LEU A 114 9.25 -2.41 0.90
CA LEU A 114 8.52 -3.16 -0.10
C LEU A 114 7.00 -3.01 0.09
N ALA A 115 6.53 -3.25 1.31
CA ALA A 115 5.11 -3.21 1.64
C ALA A 115 4.48 -1.85 1.39
N PHE A 116 5.16 -0.76 1.78
CA PHE A 116 4.63 0.60 1.66
C PHE A 116 4.89 1.27 0.30
N ASP A 117 5.87 0.81 -0.47
CA ASP A 117 6.19 1.35 -1.79
C ASP A 117 5.35 0.71 -2.90
N LEU A 118 5.08 -0.60 -2.82
CA LEU A 118 4.42 -1.34 -3.91
C LEU A 118 3.01 -1.83 -3.61
N PHE A 119 2.68 -2.09 -2.35
CA PHE A 119 1.45 -2.79 -2.01
C PHE A 119 0.50 -1.93 -1.16
N ASP A 120 -0.80 -2.21 -1.26
CA ASP A 120 -1.79 -1.70 -0.32
C ASP A 120 -1.78 -2.48 1.00
N ARG A 121 -2.65 -2.09 1.94
CA ARG A 121 -2.71 -2.69 3.28
C ARG A 121 -3.05 -4.19 3.29
N TYR A 122 -3.53 -4.72 2.17
CA TYR A 122 -3.89 -6.13 2.00
C TYR A 122 -2.87 -6.90 1.14
N GLY A 123 -1.75 -6.26 0.77
CA GLY A 123 -0.73 -6.89 -0.06
C GLY A 123 -1.07 -6.93 -1.55
N ARG A 124 -2.02 -6.11 -2.03
CA ARG A 124 -2.30 -5.97 -3.47
C ARG A 124 -1.43 -4.89 -4.09
N LEU A 125 -1.01 -5.08 -5.34
CA LEU A 125 -0.22 -4.09 -6.05
C LEU A 125 -0.99 -2.78 -6.15
N LEU A 126 -0.33 -1.67 -5.83
CA LEU A 126 -0.95 -0.35 -5.90
C LEU A 126 -1.45 -0.09 -7.32
N ARG A 127 -2.70 0.34 -7.44
CA ARG A 127 -3.39 0.56 -8.73
C ARG A 127 -2.67 1.52 -9.66
N GLU A 128 -1.85 2.43 -9.14
CA GLU A 128 -1.03 3.29 -9.97
C GLU A 128 -0.01 2.53 -10.83
N HIS A 129 0.42 1.35 -10.40
CA HIS A 129 1.31 0.47 -11.18
C HIS A 129 0.56 -0.44 -12.15
N ILE A 130 -0.78 -0.43 -12.14
CA ILE A 130 -1.62 -1.26 -13.00
C ILE A 130 -2.34 -0.40 -14.05
N GLN A 131 -3.01 0.65 -13.60
CA GLN A 131 -3.99 1.41 -14.39
C GLN A 131 -3.52 2.81 -14.78
N HIS A 132 -2.50 3.36 -14.13
CA HIS A 132 -2.07 4.74 -14.41
C HIS A 132 -1.46 4.82 -15.82
N PRO A 133 -1.87 5.77 -16.68
CA PRO A 133 -1.40 5.86 -18.07
C PRO A 133 0.12 5.95 -18.25
N VAL A 134 0.84 6.35 -17.19
CA VAL A 134 2.30 6.49 -17.20
C VAL A 134 2.99 5.63 -16.13
N ASN A 135 2.33 5.38 -14.99
CA ASN A 135 2.99 4.74 -13.83
C ASN A 135 2.92 3.22 -13.86
N ASN A 136 2.07 2.65 -14.73
CA ASN A 136 2.13 1.24 -15.09
C ASN A 136 3.31 0.95 -16.05
N SER A 137 3.87 2.00 -16.64
CA SER A 137 5.06 1.98 -17.47
C SER A 137 5.00 0.98 -18.63
N SER A 138 5.76 -0.12 -18.57
CA SER A 138 5.70 -1.17 -19.60
C SER A 138 4.39 -1.97 -19.57
N GLY A 139 3.62 -1.88 -18.48
CA GLY A 139 2.34 -2.56 -18.30
C GLY A 139 2.45 -4.09 -18.21
N VAL A 140 3.67 -4.64 -18.11
CA VAL A 140 3.89 -6.10 -18.02
C VAL A 140 3.53 -6.68 -16.67
N TRP A 141 3.25 -5.82 -15.69
CA TRP A 141 2.84 -6.19 -14.34
C TRP A 141 1.44 -5.66 -14.07
N GLY A 142 0.57 -6.53 -13.55
CA GLY A 142 -0.81 -6.26 -13.23
C GLY A 142 -1.27 -6.96 -11.95
N THR A 143 -2.55 -7.32 -11.91
CA THR A 143 -3.20 -7.95 -10.74
C THR A 143 -2.67 -9.35 -10.43
N GLU A 144 -1.88 -9.96 -11.31
CA GLU A 144 -1.18 -11.20 -11.01
C GLU A 144 -0.22 -11.05 -9.82
N LEU A 145 0.35 -9.86 -9.61
CA LEU A 145 1.17 -9.56 -8.44
C LEU A 145 0.36 -9.46 -7.15
N ASP A 146 -0.98 -9.46 -7.17
CA ASP A 146 -1.82 -9.44 -5.96
C ASP A 146 -1.82 -10.78 -5.21
N ARG A 147 -1.38 -11.87 -5.88
CA ARG A 147 -1.48 -13.24 -5.37
C ARG A 147 -0.16 -14.01 -5.45
N GLY A 148 -0.05 -15.07 -4.66
CA GLY A 148 1.17 -15.87 -4.52
C GLY A 148 2.15 -15.33 -3.49
N ASP A 149 3.20 -16.10 -3.23
CA ASP A 149 4.25 -15.76 -2.28
C ASP A 149 5.21 -14.70 -2.86
N LEU A 150 5.91 -13.97 -1.99
CA LEU A 150 6.89 -12.96 -2.41
C LEU A 150 8.29 -13.38 -1.96
N LEU A 151 9.25 -13.45 -2.89
CA LEU A 151 10.66 -13.63 -2.57
C LEU A 151 11.38 -12.28 -2.63
N LEU A 152 11.67 -11.68 -1.50
CA LEU A 152 12.41 -10.43 -1.41
C LEU A 152 13.91 -10.71 -1.37
N VAL A 153 14.66 -10.26 -2.38
CA VAL A 153 16.13 -10.27 -2.31
C VAL A 153 16.62 -9.01 -1.61
N GLU A 154 17.28 -9.19 -0.47
CA GLU A 154 17.79 -8.07 0.36
C GLU A 154 19.23 -7.73 -0.02
N ASN A 155 20.11 -8.74 -0.09
CA ASN A 155 21.54 -8.52 -0.35
C ASN A 155 22.10 -9.53 -1.34
N ILE A 156 22.99 -9.08 -2.21
CA ILE A 156 23.84 -9.95 -3.02
C ILE A 156 25.26 -9.42 -3.01
N ARG A 157 26.24 -10.29 -2.74
CA ARG A 157 27.66 -9.96 -2.74
C ARG A 157 28.44 -11.00 -3.53
N VAL A 158 29.36 -10.50 -4.35
CA VAL A 158 30.38 -11.31 -5.04
C VAL A 158 31.74 -10.69 -4.79
N GLU A 159 32.67 -11.51 -4.31
CA GLU A 159 34.04 -11.09 -4.03
C GLU A 159 34.74 -10.55 -5.27
N PRO A 160 35.54 -9.47 -5.19
CA PRO A 160 36.12 -8.79 -6.34
C PRO A 160 36.81 -9.70 -7.36
N ALA A 161 37.58 -10.69 -6.88
CA ALA A 161 38.30 -11.65 -7.72
C ALA A 161 37.39 -12.56 -8.56
N TRP A 162 36.13 -12.71 -8.15
CA TRP A 162 35.14 -13.59 -8.78
C TRP A 162 34.07 -12.83 -9.56
N ARG A 163 34.16 -11.50 -9.64
CA ARG A 163 33.23 -10.69 -10.44
C ARG A 163 33.43 -10.96 -11.93
N ARG A 164 32.39 -10.66 -12.72
CA ARG A 164 32.38 -10.85 -14.19
C ARG A 164 32.51 -12.31 -14.67
N SER A 165 32.41 -13.29 -13.78
CA SER A 165 32.42 -14.74 -14.09
C SER A 165 31.01 -15.35 -14.28
N GLY A 166 29.95 -14.52 -14.18
CA GLY A 166 28.56 -14.99 -14.14
C GLY A 166 28.09 -15.49 -12.77
N LEU A 167 28.96 -15.50 -11.75
CA LEU A 167 28.64 -16.05 -10.42
C LEU A 167 27.40 -15.43 -9.76
N GLY A 168 27.22 -14.11 -9.84
CA GLY A 168 26.04 -13.44 -9.29
C GLY A 168 24.73 -13.91 -9.92
N ARG A 169 24.73 -14.19 -11.23
CA ARG A 169 23.55 -14.73 -11.92
C ARG A 169 23.25 -16.15 -11.47
N ARG A 170 24.28 -17.00 -11.32
CA ARG A 170 24.14 -18.37 -10.81
C ARG A 170 23.58 -18.40 -9.39
N LEU A 171 23.96 -17.43 -8.53
CA LEU A 171 23.38 -17.29 -7.18
C LEU A 171 21.88 -16.98 -7.24
N VAL A 172 21.47 -16.02 -8.08
CA VAL A 172 20.05 -15.69 -8.29
C VAL A 172 19.27 -16.89 -8.82
N GLU A 173 19.79 -17.56 -9.85
CA GLU A 173 19.15 -18.75 -10.44
C GLU A 173 18.98 -19.89 -9.42
N ALA A 174 20.00 -20.15 -8.59
CA ALA A 174 19.92 -21.18 -7.54
C ALA A 174 18.84 -20.86 -6.49
N VAL A 175 18.75 -19.61 -6.07
CA VAL A 175 17.74 -19.15 -5.10
C VAL A 175 16.33 -19.17 -5.70
N LEU A 176 16.17 -18.76 -6.97
CA LEU A 176 14.90 -18.85 -7.68
C LEU A 176 14.43 -20.29 -7.84
N ALA A 177 15.31 -21.21 -8.26
CA ALA A 177 15.00 -22.63 -8.40
C ALA A 177 14.58 -23.27 -7.06
N LYS A 178 15.27 -22.91 -5.97
CA LYS A 178 14.92 -23.35 -4.62
C LYS A 178 13.53 -22.86 -4.20
N THR A 179 13.24 -21.59 -4.45
CA THR A 179 11.93 -20.99 -4.14
C THR A 179 10.82 -21.59 -4.99
N GLN A 180 11.08 -21.86 -6.28
CA GLN A 180 10.14 -22.52 -7.17
C GLN A 180 9.73 -23.90 -6.66
N ALA A 181 10.69 -24.70 -6.20
CA ALA A 181 10.41 -26.00 -5.60
C ALA A 181 9.54 -25.90 -4.33
N LYS A 182 9.73 -24.85 -3.51
CA LYS A 182 8.98 -24.63 -2.26
C LYS A 182 7.57 -24.09 -2.44
N THR A 183 7.32 -23.38 -3.52
CA THR A 183 6.06 -22.65 -3.76
C THR A 183 5.23 -23.28 -4.87
N ALA A 184 5.70 -24.40 -5.45
CA ALA A 184 5.15 -25.00 -6.66
C ALA A 184 5.02 -23.96 -7.80
N GLY A 185 5.98 -23.05 -7.91
CA GLY A 185 6.00 -21.96 -8.90
C GLY A 185 5.02 -20.82 -8.64
N ARG A 186 4.34 -20.76 -7.49
CA ARG A 186 3.37 -19.70 -7.16
C ARG A 186 4.01 -18.58 -6.33
N PHE A 187 4.99 -17.90 -6.92
CA PHE A 187 5.67 -16.76 -6.28
C PHE A 187 6.09 -15.70 -7.29
N PHE A 188 6.44 -14.52 -6.79
CA PHE A 188 7.18 -13.51 -7.53
C PHE A 188 8.42 -13.12 -6.74
N ALA A 189 9.56 -12.96 -7.42
CA ALA A 189 10.75 -12.44 -6.78
C ALA A 189 10.86 -10.93 -6.99
N LEU A 190 11.26 -10.22 -5.94
CA LEU A 190 11.33 -8.76 -5.88
C LEU A 190 12.72 -8.35 -5.42
N ALA A 191 13.28 -7.34 -6.09
CA ALA A 191 14.54 -6.73 -5.71
C ALA A 191 14.45 -5.22 -5.87
N ARG A 192 15.13 -4.48 -4.99
CA ARG A 192 15.34 -3.04 -5.15
C ARG A 192 16.79 -2.80 -5.53
N PRO A 193 17.11 -2.57 -6.82
CA PRO A 193 18.48 -2.33 -7.25
C PRO A 193 19.11 -1.19 -6.48
N SER A 194 20.20 -1.48 -5.79
CA SER A 194 21.01 -0.53 -5.04
C SER A 194 22.43 -1.09 -4.92
N TRP A 195 23.30 -0.37 -4.23
CA TRP A 195 24.66 -0.81 -3.94
C TRP A 195 24.89 -0.90 -2.43
N LEU A 196 25.75 -1.83 -2.03
CA LEU A 196 26.19 -1.95 -0.65
C LEU A 196 27.30 -0.92 -0.41
N ILE A 197 27.14 -0.07 0.61
CA ILE A 197 28.18 0.89 1.01
C ILE A 197 29.23 0.12 1.83
N SER A 198 30.38 -0.17 1.24
CA SER A 198 31.56 -0.60 1.99
C SER A 198 32.33 0.65 2.45
N ASN A 199 32.36 0.90 3.77
CA ASN A 199 33.11 1.94 4.50
C ASN A 199 33.98 2.87 3.64
N GLY A 200 33.42 4.01 3.23
CA GLY A 200 34.14 5.09 2.55
C GLY A 200 33.20 6.20 2.07
N ALA A 201 33.63 7.46 2.13
CA ALA A 201 32.89 8.59 1.56
C ALA A 201 32.85 8.45 0.03
N GLN A 202 31.64 8.27 -0.53
CA GLN A 202 31.44 8.19 -1.98
C GLN A 202 30.95 9.51 -2.53
N THR A 203 31.43 9.87 -3.74
CA THR A 203 30.88 10.98 -4.50
C THR A 203 29.52 10.61 -5.10
N HIS A 204 28.67 11.62 -5.33
CA HIS A 204 27.35 11.46 -5.95
C HIS A 204 27.42 10.72 -7.31
N ASP A 205 28.45 10.99 -8.11
CA ASP A 205 28.63 10.36 -9.43
C ASP A 205 28.94 8.86 -9.32
N LYS A 206 29.75 8.46 -8.34
CA LYS A 206 30.04 7.04 -8.09
C LYS A 206 28.78 6.30 -7.66
N ALA A 207 27.97 6.90 -6.78
CA ALA A 207 26.68 6.35 -6.37
C ALA A 207 25.74 6.13 -7.57
N LYS A 208 25.60 7.14 -8.44
CA LYS A 208 24.79 7.05 -9.66
C LYS A 208 25.29 5.95 -10.60
N GLN A 209 26.61 5.82 -10.78
CA GLN A 209 27.19 4.78 -11.62
C GLN A 209 26.94 3.37 -11.06
N GLN A 210 27.07 3.18 -9.74
CA GLN A 210 26.80 1.88 -9.11
C GLN A 210 25.33 1.48 -9.19
N ALA A 211 24.40 2.43 -9.04
CA ALA A 211 22.98 2.19 -9.24
C ALA A 211 22.68 1.64 -10.64
N LEU A 212 23.26 2.26 -11.69
CA LEU A 212 23.11 1.80 -13.07
C LEU A 212 23.68 0.39 -13.30
N VAL A 213 24.79 0.05 -12.64
CA VAL A 213 25.36 -1.30 -12.71
C VAL A 213 24.42 -2.32 -12.06
N ALA A 214 23.86 -2.00 -10.89
CA ALA A 214 22.89 -2.86 -10.20
C ALA A 214 21.64 -3.09 -11.06
N GLU A 215 21.05 -2.05 -11.64
CA GLU A 215 19.89 -2.20 -12.53
C GLU A 215 20.19 -3.09 -13.75
N ARG A 216 21.35 -2.90 -14.40
CA ARG A 216 21.75 -3.72 -15.55
C ARG A 216 21.94 -5.19 -15.16
N PHE A 217 22.46 -5.45 -13.96
CA PHE A 217 22.57 -6.80 -13.42
C PHE A 217 21.19 -7.45 -13.24
N TRP A 218 20.25 -6.78 -12.58
CA TRP A 218 18.91 -7.33 -12.36
C TRP A 218 18.15 -7.57 -13.67
N ARG A 219 18.27 -6.66 -14.65
CA ARG A 219 17.70 -6.86 -15.99
C ARG A 219 18.29 -8.08 -16.71
N SER A 220 19.61 -8.29 -16.60
CA SER A 220 20.26 -9.45 -17.22
C SER A 220 19.95 -10.78 -16.51
N ALA A 221 19.53 -10.71 -15.24
CA ALA A 221 18.97 -11.83 -14.48
C ALA A 221 17.48 -12.08 -14.74
N GLY A 222 16.85 -11.36 -15.69
CA GLY A 222 15.44 -11.55 -16.09
C GLY A 222 14.43 -10.71 -15.32
N PHE A 223 14.86 -9.88 -14.37
CA PHE A 223 13.95 -8.99 -13.65
C PHE A 223 13.56 -7.79 -14.51
N ARG A 224 12.36 -7.25 -14.29
CA ARG A 224 11.84 -6.03 -14.95
C ARG A 224 11.21 -5.08 -13.93
N ARG A 225 11.22 -3.79 -14.20
CA ARG A 225 10.70 -2.80 -13.25
C ARG A 225 9.19 -2.93 -13.07
N VAL A 226 8.71 -2.77 -11.84
CA VAL A 226 7.27 -2.69 -11.52
C VAL A 226 6.81 -1.23 -11.69
N GLY A 227 6.19 -0.94 -12.82
CA GLY A 227 5.73 0.41 -13.14
C GLY A 227 6.87 1.45 -13.15
N THR A 228 6.65 2.59 -12.51
CA THR A 228 7.67 3.64 -12.28
C THR A 228 8.36 3.53 -10.92
N SER A 229 8.16 2.42 -10.20
CA SER A 229 8.73 2.24 -8.85
C SER A 229 10.25 2.00 -8.87
N SER A 230 10.87 2.03 -7.70
CA SER A 230 12.27 1.62 -7.49
C SER A 230 12.46 0.09 -7.49
N TRP A 231 11.38 -0.68 -7.63
CA TRP A 231 11.36 -2.13 -7.48
C TRP A 231 11.33 -2.86 -8.81
N PHE A 232 12.01 -3.99 -8.84
CA PHE A 232 12.06 -4.92 -9.95
C PHE A 232 11.41 -6.23 -9.52
N ALA A 233 10.66 -6.85 -10.42
CA ALA A 233 10.02 -8.14 -10.21
C ALA A 233 10.50 -9.17 -11.23
N TYR A 234 10.38 -10.44 -10.86
CA TYR A 234 10.62 -11.61 -11.70
C TYR A 234 9.46 -12.59 -11.53
N ALA A 235 8.97 -13.08 -12.66
CA ALA A 235 7.94 -14.11 -12.73
C ALA A 235 8.58 -15.48 -13.00
N PRO A 236 8.26 -16.53 -12.24
CA PRO A 236 8.80 -17.87 -12.46
C PRO A 236 8.26 -18.53 -13.72
N ASP A 237 7.10 -18.11 -14.21
CA ASP A 237 6.56 -18.55 -15.49
C ASP A 237 7.42 -17.99 -16.64
N ALA A 238 8.07 -18.87 -17.40
CA ALA A 238 8.88 -18.51 -18.55
C ALA A 238 8.07 -17.88 -19.70
N GLY A 239 6.76 -18.14 -19.77
CA GLY A 239 5.85 -17.52 -20.73
C GLY A 239 5.37 -16.12 -20.35
N HIS A 240 5.75 -15.61 -19.18
CA HIS A 240 5.33 -14.30 -18.71
C HIS A 240 5.88 -13.17 -19.61
N ALA A 241 5.06 -12.15 -19.88
CA ALA A 241 5.40 -11.04 -20.77
C ALA A 241 6.70 -10.29 -20.37
N SER A 242 7.04 -10.29 -19.08
CA SER A 242 8.29 -9.68 -18.58
C SER A 242 9.56 -10.29 -19.20
N HIS A 243 9.56 -11.58 -19.55
CA HIS A 243 10.72 -12.25 -20.15
C HIS A 243 10.95 -11.83 -21.60
N HIS A 244 9.88 -11.45 -22.29
CA HIS A 244 9.92 -10.97 -23.66
C HIS A 244 10.11 -9.45 -23.77
N LEU A 245 10.06 -8.73 -22.63
CA LEU A 245 10.28 -7.29 -22.61
C LEU A 245 11.76 -6.98 -22.83
N PRO A 246 12.13 -6.33 -23.94
CA PRO A 246 13.52 -5.97 -24.18
C PRO A 246 13.97 -4.83 -23.24
N PRO A 247 15.27 -4.73 -22.91
CA PRO A 247 15.76 -3.76 -21.93
C PRO A 247 15.46 -2.28 -22.23
N TRP A 248 15.26 -1.92 -23.50
CA TRP A 248 14.94 -0.54 -23.90
C TRP A 248 13.45 -0.20 -23.76
N GLN A 249 12.56 -1.20 -23.66
CA GLN A 249 11.14 -1.02 -23.33
C GLN A 249 10.88 -1.14 -21.83
N ASP A 250 11.85 -1.65 -21.06
CA ASP A 250 11.80 -1.61 -19.61
C ASP A 250 12.05 -0.19 -19.11
N HIS A 251 11.20 0.29 -18.21
CA HIS A 251 11.26 1.65 -17.74
C HIS A 251 12.60 1.97 -17.12
N ASN A 252 13.15 3.12 -17.50
CA ASN A 252 14.28 3.70 -16.84
C ASN A 252 13.84 5.09 -16.36
N PRO A 253 13.67 5.32 -15.04
CA PRO A 253 13.28 6.62 -14.53
C PRO A 253 14.28 7.62 -15.08
N SER A 254 13.75 8.64 -15.75
CA SER A 254 14.56 9.53 -16.58
C SER A 254 15.70 10.09 -15.74
N THR A 255 16.94 9.88 -16.18
CA THR A 255 18.12 10.53 -15.60
C THR A 255 18.21 12.00 -16.02
N ALA A 256 17.06 12.58 -16.39
CA ALA A 256 16.92 13.97 -16.78
C ALA A 256 17.75 14.82 -15.81
N PRO A 257 18.59 15.74 -16.32
CA PRO A 257 19.32 16.64 -15.46
C PRO A 257 18.32 17.26 -14.49
N ALA A 258 18.70 17.33 -13.21
CA ALA A 258 17.88 17.98 -12.20
C ALA A 258 17.39 19.31 -12.79
N PRO A 259 16.08 19.60 -12.72
CA PRO A 259 15.56 20.83 -13.31
C PRO A 259 16.39 21.99 -12.80
N ALA A 260 16.76 22.90 -13.70
CA ALA A 260 17.56 24.07 -13.35
C ALA A 260 16.91 24.77 -12.15
N PRO A 261 17.69 25.31 -11.20
CA PRO A 261 17.14 26.00 -10.04
C PRO A 261 16.14 27.05 -10.52
N SER A 262 14.96 27.04 -9.89
CA SER A 262 13.89 27.92 -10.28
C SER A 262 14.35 29.38 -10.14
N PRO A 263 13.95 30.29 -11.05
CA PRO A 263 14.38 31.68 -10.97
C PRO A 263 13.92 32.28 -9.63
N PRO A 264 14.64 33.27 -9.05
CA PRO A 264 14.37 33.75 -7.70
C PRO A 264 12.89 34.08 -7.38
N PRO A 265 12.13 34.73 -8.30
CA PRO A 265 10.70 34.95 -8.08
C PRO A 265 9.89 33.65 -7.95
N ALA A 266 10.23 32.60 -8.70
CA ALA A 266 9.56 31.30 -8.61
C ALA A 266 9.89 30.61 -7.29
N ALA A 267 11.16 30.63 -6.87
CA ALA A 267 11.60 30.04 -5.61
C ALA A 267 10.87 30.66 -4.41
N MET A 268 10.70 31.99 -4.40
CA MET A 268 9.91 32.68 -3.38
C MET A 268 8.44 32.23 -3.36
N LEU A 269 7.80 32.10 -4.53
CA LEU A 269 6.42 31.63 -4.61
C LEU A 269 6.28 30.19 -4.09
N PHE A 270 7.21 29.28 -4.44
CA PHE A 270 7.20 27.93 -3.90
C PHE A 270 7.34 27.91 -2.37
N HIS A 271 8.20 28.76 -1.82
CA HIS A 271 8.35 28.91 -0.37
C HIS A 271 7.04 29.38 0.29
N HIS A 272 6.41 30.44 -0.22
CA HIS A 272 5.13 30.92 0.31
C HIS A 272 4.00 29.89 0.22
N ILE A 273 3.96 29.09 -0.86
CA ILE A 273 2.98 28.02 -0.99
C ILE A 273 3.19 26.94 0.09
N ALA A 274 4.45 26.56 0.35
CA ALA A 274 4.82 25.53 1.32
C ALA A 274 4.68 25.99 2.78
N ASP A 275 4.76 27.30 3.05
CA ASP A 275 4.66 27.88 4.39
C ASP A 275 3.19 28.03 4.84
N GLU A 276 2.58 26.91 5.25
CA GLU A 276 1.20 26.86 5.77
C GLU A 276 1.02 27.67 7.06
N ALA A 277 2.07 27.81 7.87
CA ALA A 277 2.00 28.47 9.16
C ALA A 277 1.94 30.01 9.02
N ASN A 278 2.77 30.59 8.15
CA ASN A 278 2.91 32.04 8.07
C ASN A 278 2.18 32.67 6.87
N THR A 279 1.78 31.86 5.87
CA THR A 279 1.11 32.37 4.67
C THR A 279 -0.29 31.75 4.53
N PRO A 280 -1.36 32.35 5.11
CA PRO A 280 -2.73 31.88 4.89
C PRO A 280 -3.10 31.87 3.39
N ASP A 281 -3.98 30.96 2.98
CA ASP A 281 -4.31 30.75 1.56
C ASP A 281 -4.89 32.02 0.86
N GLN A 282 -5.64 32.84 1.60
CA GLN A 282 -6.13 34.13 1.11
C GLN A 282 -4.99 35.11 0.81
N THR A 283 -4.02 35.21 1.72
CA THR A 283 -2.82 36.04 1.55
C THR A 283 -1.96 35.51 0.40
N LEU A 284 -1.82 34.19 0.30
CA LEU A 284 -1.09 33.53 -0.78
C LEU A 284 -1.70 33.86 -2.16
N ALA A 285 -3.03 33.85 -2.29
CA ALA A 285 -3.70 34.24 -3.52
C ALA A 285 -3.38 35.69 -3.92
N THR A 286 -3.31 36.61 -2.96
CA THR A 286 -2.89 38.01 -3.20
C THR A 286 -1.43 38.10 -3.62
N ILE A 287 -0.52 37.36 -2.97
CA ILE A 287 0.91 37.31 -3.35
C ILE A 287 1.06 36.79 -4.78
N LEU A 288 0.32 35.75 -5.15
CA LEU A 288 0.31 35.21 -6.51
C LEU A 288 -0.21 36.23 -7.52
N GLN A 289 -1.24 37.01 -7.18
CA GLN A 289 -1.77 38.07 -8.04
C GLN A 289 -0.79 39.21 -8.27
N GLN A 290 -0.03 39.59 -7.23
CA GLN A 290 0.94 40.68 -7.30
C GLN A 290 2.25 40.28 -7.98
N THR A 291 2.67 39.03 -7.81
CA THR A 291 3.99 38.55 -8.27
C THR A 291 3.93 37.94 -9.68
N LEU A 292 2.83 37.27 -10.03
CA LEU A 292 2.72 36.65 -11.35
C LEU A 292 2.38 37.71 -12.41
N PRO A 293 3.09 37.72 -13.55
CA PRO A 293 2.85 38.69 -14.60
C PRO A 293 1.48 38.45 -15.25
N ALA A 294 0.86 39.55 -15.69
CA ALA A 294 -0.46 39.54 -16.32
C ALA A 294 -0.52 38.64 -17.57
N ASN A 295 0.60 38.51 -18.30
CA ASN A 295 0.70 37.63 -19.47
C ASN A 295 0.87 36.16 -19.03
N PRO A 296 -0.11 35.26 -19.26
CA PRO A 296 -0.02 33.84 -18.91
C PRO A 296 1.04 33.07 -19.72
N GLY A 297 1.58 33.64 -20.80
CA GLY A 297 2.68 33.10 -21.58
C GLY A 297 4.06 33.28 -20.95
N HIS A 298 4.19 34.08 -19.89
CA HIS A 298 5.47 34.32 -19.25
C HIS A 298 6.03 33.03 -18.60
N PRO A 299 7.36 32.76 -18.68
CA PRO A 299 7.98 31.53 -18.18
C PRO A 299 7.70 31.21 -16.70
N LEU A 300 7.49 32.24 -15.87
CA LEU A 300 7.16 32.09 -14.45
C LEU A 300 5.90 31.25 -14.20
N TRP A 301 4.93 31.27 -15.11
CA TRP A 301 3.70 30.47 -15.01
C TRP A 301 3.94 28.96 -15.16
N THR A 302 5.02 28.58 -15.84
CA THR A 302 5.41 27.18 -16.09
C THR A 302 6.68 26.79 -15.34
N ALA A 303 7.15 27.64 -14.43
CA ALA A 303 8.29 27.34 -13.57
C ALA A 303 7.99 26.11 -12.70
N THR A 304 9.02 25.30 -12.47
CA THR A 304 8.93 24.09 -11.66
C THR A 304 9.93 24.12 -10.51
N ASP A 305 9.61 23.41 -9.42
CA ASP A 305 10.58 23.11 -8.35
C ASP A 305 11.55 21.98 -8.75
N ALA A 306 12.38 21.54 -7.79
CA ALA A 306 13.33 20.44 -7.97
C ALA A 306 12.68 19.08 -8.31
N ASP A 307 11.40 18.90 -7.96
CA ASP A 307 10.61 17.70 -8.24
C ASP A 307 9.80 17.84 -9.55
N GLY A 308 10.00 18.91 -10.32
CA GLY A 308 9.22 19.20 -11.52
C GLY A 308 7.79 19.68 -11.22
N ASN A 309 7.44 20.02 -9.98
CA ASN A 309 6.11 20.51 -9.63
C ASN A 309 5.95 21.95 -10.10
N THR A 310 4.91 22.22 -10.89
CA THR A 310 4.48 23.59 -11.16
C THR A 310 3.87 24.24 -9.90
N LEU A 311 3.66 25.56 -9.92
CA LEU A 311 2.97 26.26 -8.82
C LEU A 311 1.61 25.62 -8.47
N LEU A 312 0.87 25.09 -9.47
CA LEU A 312 -0.40 24.42 -9.23
C LEU A 312 -0.22 23.06 -8.54
N HIS A 313 0.83 22.30 -8.86
CA HIS A 313 1.15 21.07 -8.12
C HIS A 313 1.44 21.38 -6.66
N SER A 314 2.22 22.42 -6.38
CA SER A 314 2.54 22.83 -5.02
C SER A 314 1.28 23.31 -4.28
N ALA A 315 0.47 24.18 -4.89
CA ALA A 315 -0.80 24.61 -4.32
C ALA A 315 -1.73 23.42 -4.02
N ALA A 316 -1.77 22.43 -4.91
CA ALA A 316 -2.52 21.20 -4.70
C ALA A 316 -1.96 20.41 -3.50
N ARG A 317 -0.66 20.11 -3.46
CA ARG A 317 0.00 19.32 -2.41
C ARG A 317 -0.14 19.94 -1.02
N PHE A 318 -0.10 21.26 -0.91
CA PHE A 318 -0.26 22.00 0.36
C PHE A 318 -1.72 22.42 0.62
N THR A 319 -2.69 21.87 -0.12
CA THR A 319 -4.14 22.09 0.09
C THR A 319 -4.53 23.57 0.15
N ARG A 320 -4.13 24.30 -0.89
CA ARG A 320 -4.34 25.74 -1.06
C ARG A 320 -5.47 26.01 -2.07
N PRO A 321 -6.75 25.86 -1.69
CA PRO A 321 -7.87 25.88 -2.65
C PRO A 321 -8.03 27.22 -3.38
N GLN A 322 -7.82 28.35 -2.72
CA GLN A 322 -7.92 29.66 -3.36
C GLN A 322 -6.76 29.92 -4.31
N ALA A 323 -5.52 29.60 -3.91
CA ALA A 323 -4.37 29.67 -4.79
C ALA A 323 -4.56 28.77 -6.03
N ALA A 324 -5.06 27.54 -5.83
CA ALA A 324 -5.35 26.61 -6.93
C ALA A 324 -6.41 27.18 -7.90
N ARG A 325 -7.52 27.73 -7.38
CA ARG A 325 -8.56 28.38 -8.19
C ARG A 325 -8.02 29.57 -8.97
N TYR A 326 -7.18 30.41 -8.36
CA TYR A 326 -6.54 31.54 -9.03
C TYR A 326 -5.63 31.09 -10.18
N LEU A 327 -4.77 30.09 -9.93
CA LEU A 327 -3.86 29.56 -10.95
C LEU A 327 -4.64 28.95 -12.13
N LEU A 328 -5.70 28.20 -11.84
CA LEU A 328 -6.57 27.60 -12.85
C LEU A 328 -7.36 28.65 -13.65
N SER A 329 -7.83 29.72 -13.04
CA SER A 329 -8.58 30.77 -13.75
C SER A 329 -7.71 31.55 -14.72
N ARG A 330 -6.40 31.67 -14.44
CA ARG A 330 -5.44 32.37 -15.31
C ARG A 330 -4.77 31.46 -16.34
N LYS A 331 -4.46 30.21 -15.98
CA LYS A 331 -3.80 29.24 -16.87
C LYS A 331 -4.34 27.82 -16.68
N PRO A 332 -5.52 27.49 -17.26
CA PRO A 332 -6.18 26.20 -17.09
C PRO A 332 -5.31 24.99 -17.49
N ASN A 333 -4.43 25.15 -18.49
CA ASN A 333 -3.55 24.09 -18.98
C ASN A 333 -2.60 23.53 -17.90
N LEU A 334 -2.36 24.26 -16.80
CA LEU A 334 -1.59 23.74 -15.67
C LEU A 334 -2.23 22.50 -15.03
N ALA A 335 -3.55 22.31 -15.16
CA ALA A 335 -4.25 21.13 -14.66
C ALA A 335 -3.77 19.82 -15.31
N HIS A 336 -3.18 19.92 -16.51
CA HIS A 336 -2.72 18.78 -17.30
C HIS A 336 -1.18 18.68 -17.34
N SER A 337 -0.47 19.67 -16.80
CA SER A 337 0.99 19.59 -16.64
C SER A 337 1.36 18.41 -15.76
N ARG A 338 2.47 17.74 -16.07
CA ARG A 338 2.99 16.61 -15.29
C ARG A 338 4.31 17.00 -14.61
N ASN A 339 4.49 16.56 -13.37
CA ASN A 339 5.75 16.72 -12.65
C ASN A 339 6.77 15.63 -13.02
N ALA A 340 7.93 15.58 -12.35
CA ALA A 340 8.98 14.58 -12.64
C ALA A 340 8.58 13.13 -12.30
N ARG A 341 7.45 12.93 -11.61
CA ARG A 341 6.84 11.61 -11.33
C ARG A 341 5.62 11.34 -12.21
N ASP A 342 5.47 12.10 -13.29
CA ASP A 342 4.36 12.02 -14.23
C ASP A 342 2.98 12.17 -13.61
N HIS A 343 2.85 12.88 -12.47
CA HIS A 343 1.55 13.18 -11.87
C HIS A 343 1.06 14.54 -12.36
N THR A 344 -0.23 14.65 -12.68
CA THR A 344 -0.92 15.95 -12.73
C THR A 344 -1.13 16.51 -11.32
N PRO A 345 -1.47 17.80 -11.15
CA PRO A 345 -1.72 18.35 -9.81
C PRO A 345 -2.81 17.59 -9.04
N ALA A 346 -3.87 17.18 -9.72
CA ALA A 346 -4.94 16.36 -9.14
C ALA A 346 -4.41 15.00 -8.67
N GLN A 347 -3.64 14.31 -9.52
CA GLN A 347 -3.04 13.01 -9.19
C GLN A 347 -2.04 13.11 -8.03
N ALA A 348 -1.23 14.16 -8.00
CA ALA A 348 -0.27 14.42 -6.92
C ALA A 348 -0.99 14.65 -5.57
N LEU A 349 -2.08 15.41 -5.56
CA LEU A 349 -2.90 15.59 -4.37
C LEU A 349 -3.60 14.30 -3.96
N THR A 350 -4.27 13.60 -4.88
CA THR A 350 -4.94 12.32 -4.59
C THR A 350 -3.96 11.31 -3.99
N ARG A 351 -2.76 11.16 -4.57
CA ARG A 351 -1.71 10.28 -4.02
C ARG A 351 -1.34 10.67 -2.60
N ARG A 352 -1.08 11.95 -2.34
CA ARG A 352 -0.72 12.42 -1.00
C ARG A 352 -1.83 12.16 0.03
N LEU A 353 -3.08 12.42 -0.36
CA LEU A 353 -4.25 12.15 0.47
C LEU A 353 -4.43 10.65 0.72
N ASP A 354 -4.22 9.81 -0.28
CA ASP A 354 -4.23 8.36 -0.16
C ASP A 354 -3.17 7.83 0.82
N LEU A 355 -1.97 8.42 0.80
CA LEU A 355 -0.95 8.13 1.81
C LEU A 355 -1.41 8.57 3.20
N ALA A 356 -1.87 9.82 3.35
CA ALA A 356 -2.27 10.39 4.64
C ALA A 356 -3.46 9.67 5.29
N ARG A 357 -4.42 9.15 4.50
CA ARG A 357 -5.54 8.37 5.06
C ARG A 357 -5.14 6.98 5.52
N THR A 358 -4.05 6.42 5.00
CA THR A 358 -3.67 5.04 5.29
C THR A 358 -2.54 4.92 6.32
N ARG A 359 -1.64 5.89 6.35
CA ARG A 359 -0.46 5.88 7.21
C ARG A 359 -0.03 7.28 7.64
N GLN A 360 0.54 7.36 8.84
CA GLN A 360 1.21 8.54 9.36
C GLN A 360 2.68 8.19 9.61
N GLN A 361 3.59 9.02 9.10
CA GLN A 361 5.01 8.86 9.36
C GLN A 361 5.38 9.64 10.63
N GLN A 362 5.93 8.94 11.62
CA GLN A 362 6.48 9.59 12.80
C GLN A 362 7.93 9.99 12.50
N HIS A 363 8.24 11.28 12.67
CA HIS A 363 9.59 11.78 12.53
C HIS A 363 10.31 11.61 13.89
N GLY A 364 11.29 10.70 13.95
CA GLY A 364 12.08 10.34 15.13
C GLY A 364 13.27 9.46 14.75
N ASN A 365 13.92 8.78 15.72
CA ASN A 365 15.12 7.91 15.52
C ASN A 365 14.87 6.61 14.71
N GLY A 366 13.86 6.61 13.84
CA GLY A 366 13.50 5.55 12.92
C GLY A 366 12.30 6.00 12.09
N ASN A 367 12.35 5.86 10.76
CA ASN A 367 11.20 6.12 9.89
C ASN A 367 10.14 5.05 10.13
N ARG A 368 9.31 5.23 11.15
CA ARG A 368 8.26 4.29 11.53
C ARG A 368 6.90 4.78 11.03
N TYR A 369 6.12 3.87 10.48
CA TYR A 369 4.77 4.16 10.00
C TYR A 369 3.75 3.72 11.05
N THR A 370 2.79 4.59 11.35
CA THR A 370 1.56 4.22 12.06
C THR A 370 0.47 4.01 11.03
N ILE A 371 -0.16 2.83 11.03
CA ILE A 371 -1.29 2.53 10.14
C ILE A 371 -2.55 3.17 10.74
N VAL A 372 -3.18 4.07 10.00
CA VAL A 372 -4.33 4.89 10.46
C VAL A 372 -5.58 4.73 9.60
N SER A 373 -5.58 3.75 8.68
CA SER A 373 -6.70 3.51 7.76
C SER A 373 -8.06 3.40 8.47
N ASP A 374 -8.11 2.69 9.59
CA ASP A 374 -9.35 2.41 10.33
C ASP A 374 -9.86 3.63 11.14
N THR A 375 -9.00 4.62 11.37
CA THR A 375 -9.35 5.88 12.06
C THR A 375 -9.64 7.01 11.09
N PHE A 376 -9.60 6.76 9.77
CA PHE A 376 -9.95 7.77 8.77
C PHE A 376 -11.39 8.27 8.95
N ARG A 377 -11.56 9.60 8.93
CA ARG A 377 -12.86 10.29 9.09
C ARG A 377 -13.20 11.21 7.92
N GLY A 378 -12.45 11.10 6.82
CA GLY A 378 -12.55 11.99 5.67
C GLY A 378 -11.38 12.98 5.61
N PHE A 379 -11.16 13.53 4.43
CA PHE A 379 -10.13 14.53 4.19
C PHE A 379 -10.51 15.90 4.75
N PRO A 380 -9.52 16.73 5.10
CA PRO A 380 -9.76 18.10 5.52
C PRO A 380 -10.55 18.90 4.47
N PRO A 381 -11.44 19.84 4.86
CA PRO A 381 -12.24 20.62 3.93
C PRO A 381 -11.42 21.34 2.86
N ALA A 382 -10.27 21.93 3.23
CA ALA A 382 -9.38 22.59 2.27
C ALA A 382 -8.86 21.62 1.18
N ALA A 383 -8.61 20.36 1.52
CA ALA A 383 -8.21 19.34 0.57
C ALA A 383 -9.35 18.96 -0.38
N VAL A 384 -10.57 18.83 0.16
CA VAL A 384 -11.79 18.55 -0.63
C VAL A 384 -12.06 19.69 -1.61
N ASP A 385 -11.95 20.93 -1.16
CA ASP A 385 -12.10 22.13 -2.00
C ASP A 385 -11.04 22.23 -3.08
N THR A 386 -9.80 21.86 -2.76
CA THR A 386 -8.70 21.85 -3.71
C THR A 386 -8.91 20.77 -4.78
N LEU A 387 -9.33 19.56 -4.39
CA LEU A 387 -9.73 18.51 -5.34
C LEU A 387 -10.89 18.96 -6.22
N ALA A 388 -11.91 19.57 -5.62
CA ALA A 388 -13.06 20.08 -6.35
C ALA A 388 -12.65 21.13 -7.39
N ALA A 389 -11.76 22.06 -7.02
CA ALA A 389 -11.22 23.05 -7.95
C ALA A 389 -10.46 22.39 -9.11
N LEU A 390 -9.63 21.39 -8.82
CA LEU A 390 -8.85 20.66 -9.83
C LEU A 390 -9.73 19.79 -10.75
N GLU A 391 -10.88 19.32 -10.27
CA GLU A 391 -11.89 18.60 -11.07
C GLU A 391 -12.88 19.55 -11.78
N GLY A 392 -12.75 20.87 -11.62
CA GLY A 392 -13.67 21.85 -12.21
C GLY A 392 -15.07 21.84 -11.58
N LEU A 393 -15.20 21.38 -10.34
CA LEU A 393 -16.46 21.29 -9.61
C LEU A 393 -16.74 22.58 -8.83
N ASN A 394 -17.91 23.16 -9.04
CA ASN A 394 -18.38 24.30 -8.24
C ASN A 394 -19.28 23.80 -7.10
N LEU A 395 -18.70 23.64 -5.90
CA LEU A 395 -19.41 23.17 -4.71
C LEU A 395 -20.05 24.31 -3.88
N ASN A 396 -19.77 25.58 -4.20
CA ASN A 396 -20.11 26.75 -3.38
C ASN A 396 -21.29 27.59 -3.93
N GLY A 397 -21.98 27.10 -4.98
CA GLY A 397 -23.17 27.78 -5.51
C GLY A 397 -24.34 27.76 -4.52
N GLY A 398 -24.87 28.93 -4.18
CA GLY A 398 -26.03 29.10 -3.29
C GLY A 398 -27.24 28.31 -3.79
N GLY A 399 -27.50 27.17 -3.15
CA GLY A 399 -28.42 26.13 -3.62
C GLY A 399 -27.65 24.86 -3.92
N ILE A 400 -27.11 24.20 -2.89
CA ILE A 400 -26.40 22.92 -3.05
C ILE A 400 -27.40 21.90 -3.59
N SER A 401 -27.36 21.64 -4.90
CA SER A 401 -28.10 20.53 -5.50
C SER A 401 -27.71 19.23 -4.78
N GLY A 402 -28.63 18.26 -4.70
CA GLY A 402 -28.32 16.94 -4.13
C GLY A 402 -27.06 16.31 -4.75
N TYR A 403 -26.81 16.60 -6.02
CA TYR A 403 -25.59 16.23 -6.73
C TYR A 403 -24.32 16.85 -6.15
N ALA A 404 -24.29 18.16 -5.90
CA ALA A 404 -23.12 18.85 -5.35
C ALA A 404 -22.77 18.31 -3.94
N ARG A 405 -23.78 18.08 -3.10
CA ARG A 405 -23.59 17.46 -1.77
C ARG A 405 -23.04 16.03 -1.88
N ALA A 406 -23.62 15.21 -2.75
CA ALA A 406 -23.15 13.84 -2.98
C ALA A 406 -21.70 13.84 -3.49
N ARG A 407 -21.35 14.75 -4.40
CA ARG A 407 -19.99 14.86 -4.94
C ARG A 407 -19.00 15.33 -3.89
N GLN A 408 -19.36 16.28 -3.04
CA GLN A 408 -18.54 16.71 -1.92
C GLN A 408 -18.24 15.53 -0.99
N GLN A 409 -19.25 14.76 -0.58
CA GLN A 409 -19.07 13.57 0.26
C GLN A 409 -18.15 12.53 -0.41
N GLN A 410 -18.33 12.29 -1.72
CA GLN A 410 -17.46 11.40 -2.48
C GLN A 410 -15.99 11.85 -2.45
N LEU A 411 -15.72 13.14 -2.59
CA LEU A 411 -14.37 13.68 -2.47
C LEU A 411 -13.84 13.56 -1.04
N THR A 412 -14.66 13.89 -0.02
CA THR A 412 -14.31 13.78 1.40
C THR A 412 -13.78 12.39 1.76
N PHE A 413 -14.38 11.34 1.21
CA PHE A 413 -14.00 9.96 1.52
C PHE A 413 -13.19 9.27 0.41
N GLY A 414 -12.63 10.00 -0.55
CA GLY A 414 -11.75 9.43 -1.58
C GLY A 414 -12.43 8.44 -2.53
N CYS A 415 -13.72 8.61 -2.80
CA CYS A 415 -14.47 7.76 -3.72
C CYS A 415 -13.93 7.87 -5.15
N THR A 416 -13.47 6.75 -5.70
CA THR A 416 -12.98 6.66 -7.09
C THR A 416 -14.03 6.17 -8.07
N CYS A 417 -15.06 5.44 -7.63
CA CYS A 417 -16.10 4.90 -8.51
C CYS A 417 -17.21 5.91 -8.85
N ARG A 418 -17.28 7.03 -8.11
CA ARG A 418 -18.35 8.05 -8.15
C ARG A 418 -19.75 7.53 -7.81
N CYS A 419 -19.84 6.34 -7.21
CA CYS A 419 -21.09 5.67 -6.87
C CYS A 419 -21.19 5.30 -5.38
N CYS A 420 -20.24 5.72 -4.54
CA CYS A 420 -20.32 5.44 -3.11
C CYS A 420 -21.48 6.19 -2.46
N ALA A 421 -22.32 5.46 -1.72
CA ALA A 421 -23.33 6.05 -0.87
C ALA A 421 -22.66 6.78 0.31
N GLY A 422 -23.07 8.02 0.57
CA GLY A 422 -22.41 8.90 1.55
C GLY A 422 -20.93 9.18 1.26
N GLY A 423 -20.44 8.83 0.06
CA GLY A 423 -19.04 8.93 -0.32
C GLY A 423 -18.13 7.79 0.17
N PHE A 424 -18.48 7.06 1.24
CA PHE A 424 -17.63 6.02 1.82
C PHE A 424 -18.12 4.59 1.58
N LEU A 425 -19.42 4.35 1.38
CA LEU A 425 -19.96 3.00 1.22
C LEU A 425 -19.98 2.60 -0.26
N SER A 426 -18.98 1.82 -0.70
CA SER A 426 -18.87 1.39 -2.10
C SER A 426 -19.96 0.38 -2.51
N PRO A 427 -20.24 0.23 -3.82
CA PRO A 427 -21.18 -0.78 -4.31
C PRO A 427 -20.82 -2.21 -3.86
N ARG A 428 -19.52 -2.57 -3.90
CA ARG A 428 -19.05 -3.90 -3.49
C ARG A 428 -19.20 -4.12 -1.98
N THR A 429 -18.79 -3.15 -1.17
CA THR A 429 -18.94 -3.24 0.30
C THR A 429 -20.42 -3.30 0.69
N ARG A 430 -21.29 -2.52 0.03
CA ARG A 430 -22.74 -2.57 0.22
C ARG A 430 -23.32 -3.96 -0.10
N TYR A 431 -22.88 -4.56 -1.20
CA TYR A 431 -23.27 -5.94 -1.55
C TYR A 431 -22.81 -6.95 -0.49
N ALA A 432 -21.55 -6.86 -0.02
CA ALA A 432 -21.03 -7.72 1.04
C ALA A 432 -21.86 -7.60 2.34
N LEU A 433 -22.18 -6.38 2.78
CA LEU A 433 -23.03 -6.14 3.95
C LEU A 433 -24.42 -6.74 3.79
N ARG A 434 -25.03 -6.61 2.61
CA ARG A 434 -26.33 -7.22 2.30
C ARG A 434 -26.26 -8.74 2.43
N ARG A 435 -25.22 -9.38 1.88
CA ARG A 435 -25.04 -10.84 1.95
C ARG A 435 -24.83 -11.31 3.39
N ALA A 436 -24.02 -10.59 4.16
CA ALA A 436 -23.83 -10.86 5.59
C ALA A 436 -25.15 -10.73 6.38
N ALA A 437 -25.94 -9.68 6.14
CA ALA A 437 -27.24 -9.49 6.79
C ALA A 437 -28.23 -10.62 6.43
N GLN A 438 -28.26 -11.05 5.17
CA GLN A 438 -29.08 -12.17 4.72
C GLN A 438 -28.68 -13.48 5.40
N SER A 439 -27.37 -13.77 5.46
CA SER A 439 -26.84 -14.98 6.10
C SER A 439 -27.11 -15.01 7.60
N LEU A 440 -27.00 -13.87 8.28
CA LEU A 440 -27.34 -13.75 9.70
C LEU A 440 -28.85 -13.86 9.93
N GLY A 441 -29.66 -13.30 9.03
CA GLY A 441 -31.12 -13.35 9.08
C GLY A 441 -31.71 -14.72 8.79
N SER A 442 -31.02 -15.60 8.05
CA SER A 442 -31.50 -16.96 7.77
C SER A 442 -31.38 -17.91 8.96
N VAL A 443 -30.73 -17.51 10.06
CA VAL A 443 -30.46 -18.37 11.22
C VAL A 443 -31.72 -18.66 12.05
N SER A 444 -32.62 -17.69 12.19
CA SER A 444 -33.90 -17.87 12.92
C SER A 444 -34.95 -16.83 12.50
N PRO A 445 -36.24 -17.02 12.78
CA PRO A 445 -37.27 -15.99 12.58
C PRO A 445 -36.97 -14.67 13.30
N GLU A 446 -36.45 -14.71 14.53
CA GLU A 446 -36.04 -13.52 15.29
C GLU A 446 -34.84 -12.83 14.62
N ALA A 447 -33.89 -13.61 14.10
CA ALA A 447 -32.76 -13.08 13.34
C ALA A 447 -33.23 -12.46 12.02
N ARG A 448 -34.22 -13.04 11.34
CA ARG A 448 -34.84 -12.46 10.15
C ARG A 448 -35.52 -11.13 10.45
N ALA A 449 -36.24 -11.01 11.56
CA ALA A 449 -36.82 -9.75 12.00
C ALA A 449 -35.73 -8.70 12.31
N ARG A 450 -34.63 -9.11 12.95
CA ARG A 450 -33.53 -8.22 13.36
C ARG A 450 -32.63 -7.77 12.20
N TYR A 451 -32.24 -8.66 11.30
CA TYR A 451 -31.27 -8.39 10.23
C TYR A 451 -31.92 -8.21 8.85
N GLY A 452 -33.14 -8.72 8.64
CA GLY A 452 -33.88 -8.53 7.40
C GLY A 452 -34.19 -7.06 7.11
N MET A 453 -34.55 -6.29 8.15
CA MET A 453 -34.76 -4.84 8.02
C MET A 453 -33.46 -4.10 7.66
N PHE A 454 -32.33 -4.52 8.23
CA PHE A 454 -31.00 -4.01 7.86
C PHE A 454 -30.67 -4.25 6.39
N ALA A 455 -30.97 -5.46 5.88
CA ALA A 455 -30.81 -5.77 4.46
C ALA A 455 -31.70 -4.87 3.58
N VAL A 456 -32.94 -4.59 3.98
CA VAL A 456 -33.87 -3.71 3.23
C VAL A 456 -33.41 -2.25 3.22
N CYS A 457 -32.94 -1.69 4.33
CA CYS A 457 -32.38 -0.34 4.37
C CYS A 457 -31.13 -0.20 3.49
N LEU A 458 -30.34 -1.27 3.35
CA LEU A 458 -29.22 -1.33 2.42
C LEU A 458 -29.67 -1.48 0.94
N LEU A 459 -30.95 -1.72 0.62
CA LEU A 459 -31.46 -1.88 -0.77
C LEU A 459 -31.96 -0.60 -1.42
N ALA A 460 -32.34 0.43 -0.66
CA ALA A 460 -33.07 1.60 -1.16
C ALA A 460 -32.31 2.52 -2.16
N GLY A 461 -31.12 2.16 -2.63
CA GLY A 461 -30.29 2.97 -3.52
C GLY A 461 -29.74 2.25 -4.76
N ASP A 462 -30.30 1.12 -5.19
CA ASP A 462 -29.82 0.41 -6.40
C ASP A 462 -30.51 0.83 -7.71
N GLU A 463 -31.64 1.56 -7.69
CA GLU A 463 -32.41 1.83 -8.92
C GLU A 463 -32.70 3.30 -9.28
N GLN A 464 -32.40 4.32 -8.45
CA GLN A 464 -32.64 5.73 -8.81
C GLN A 464 -31.65 6.71 -8.15
N PRO A 465 -31.39 7.90 -8.75
CA PRO A 465 -30.61 8.96 -8.10
C PRO A 465 -31.23 9.35 -6.75
N PRO A 466 -30.43 9.81 -5.77
CA PRO A 466 -30.79 9.70 -4.37
C PRO A 466 -31.86 10.73 -3.98
N ALA A 467 -33.12 10.30 -3.93
CA ALA A 467 -34.16 10.96 -3.15
C ALA A 467 -34.48 10.19 -1.86
N VAL A 468 -34.04 8.93 -1.73
CA VAL A 468 -34.26 8.13 -0.53
C VAL A 468 -33.01 8.19 0.33
N ALA A 469 -33.11 8.95 1.42
CA ALA A 469 -32.13 8.96 2.49
C ALA A 469 -31.91 7.51 2.95
N VAL A 470 -30.72 6.97 2.68
CA VAL A 470 -30.20 5.88 3.50
C VAL A 470 -30.18 6.47 4.91
N VAL A 471 -30.99 5.90 5.81
CA VAL A 471 -30.93 6.19 7.24
C VAL A 471 -29.64 5.57 7.77
N VAL A 472 -28.51 6.17 7.38
CA VAL A 472 -27.35 6.30 8.24
C VAL A 472 -27.75 7.45 9.14
N VAL A 473 -28.30 7.15 10.33
CA VAL A 473 -28.56 8.17 11.35
C VAL A 473 -27.22 8.86 11.58
N PRO A 474 -27.00 10.12 11.12
CA PRO A 474 -25.86 10.87 11.61
C PRO A 474 -26.22 11.15 13.06
N THR A 475 -25.27 10.93 13.96
CA THR A 475 -25.35 11.39 15.34
C THR A 475 -25.52 12.92 15.39
N VAL A 476 -26.74 13.45 15.22
CA VAL A 476 -27.26 14.70 15.80
C VAL A 476 -28.80 14.67 15.71
N GLY A 477 -29.47 14.52 16.85
CA GLY A 477 -30.84 15.03 17.08
C GLY A 477 -32.04 14.33 16.40
N ASN A 478 -32.90 13.74 17.22
CA ASN A 478 -34.30 13.37 16.96
C ASN A 478 -34.58 12.25 15.94
N VAL A 479 -34.82 11.05 16.49
CA VAL A 479 -35.43 9.86 15.86
C VAL A 479 -36.84 10.13 15.28
N GLY A 480 -37.48 11.24 15.65
CA GLY A 480 -38.87 11.57 15.30
C GLY A 480 -39.18 11.91 13.83
N GLN A 481 -38.18 12.07 12.95
CA GLN A 481 -38.42 12.47 11.54
C GLN A 481 -38.28 11.34 10.50
N CYS A 482 -37.97 10.11 10.90
CA CYS A 482 -37.78 9.00 9.93
C CYS A 482 -39.09 8.40 9.39
N ALA A 483 -40.26 8.82 9.86
CA ALA A 483 -41.56 8.24 9.47
C ALA A 483 -42.12 8.70 8.10
N GLY A 484 -41.50 9.69 7.44
CA GLY A 484 -42.07 10.33 6.23
C GLY A 484 -41.44 9.95 4.88
N ILE A 485 -40.40 9.11 4.84
CA ILE A 485 -39.53 8.98 3.63
C ILE A 485 -39.64 7.61 2.94
N ALA A 486 -40.28 6.61 3.56
CA ALA A 486 -40.54 5.33 2.92
C ALA A 486 -41.87 5.40 2.14
N GLY A 487 -41.79 5.56 0.82
CA GLY A 487 -42.94 5.54 -0.09
C GLY A 487 -43.73 4.23 -0.03
N GLY A 488 -44.61 4.09 0.96
CA GLY A 488 -45.65 3.06 1.02
C GLY A 488 -45.18 1.63 1.27
N ILE A 489 -43.92 1.37 1.60
CA ILE A 489 -43.50 0.04 2.06
C ILE A 489 -43.94 -0.10 3.53
N PRO A 490 -44.81 -1.08 3.88
CA PRO A 490 -45.20 -1.29 5.26
C PRO A 490 -43.97 -1.72 6.07
N VAL A 491 -43.43 -0.79 6.86
CA VAL A 491 -42.37 -1.06 7.83
C VAL A 491 -43.04 -1.78 9.01
N PRO A 492 -42.69 -3.04 9.32
CA PRO A 492 -43.16 -3.68 10.55
C PRO A 492 -42.73 -2.83 11.74
N PRO A 493 -43.53 -2.69 12.81
CA PRO A 493 -43.19 -1.90 13.98
C PRO A 493 -42.18 -2.66 14.84
N VAL A 494 -41.03 -3.02 14.28
CA VAL A 494 -39.87 -3.40 15.08
C VAL A 494 -39.10 -2.10 15.29
N LEU A 495 -39.56 -1.30 16.26
CA LEU A 495 -38.72 -0.30 16.91
C LEU A 495 -37.58 -1.07 17.59
N LEU A 496 -36.54 -1.40 16.82
CA LEU A 496 -35.28 -1.85 17.41
C LEU A 496 -34.78 -0.68 18.25
N ASP A 497 -34.65 -0.89 19.55
CA ASP A 497 -33.96 0.04 20.43
C ASP A 497 -32.58 0.35 19.83
N LEU A 498 -32.12 1.60 19.94
CA LEU A 498 -30.91 2.10 19.30
C LEU A 498 -29.68 1.22 19.60
N PRO A 499 -29.46 0.73 20.84
CA PRO A 499 -28.36 -0.21 21.15
C PRO A 499 -28.48 -1.55 20.39
N VAL A 500 -29.69 -2.06 20.19
CA VAL A 500 -29.92 -3.30 19.44
C VAL A 500 -29.63 -3.08 17.95
N LEU A 501 -30.02 -1.92 17.41
CA LEU A 501 -29.69 -1.54 16.03
C LEU A 501 -28.16 -1.42 15.84
N MET A 502 -27.47 -0.74 16.76
CA MET A 502 -26.01 -0.53 16.67
C MET A 502 -25.23 -1.85 16.81
N SER A 503 -25.61 -2.71 17.75
CA SER A 503 -24.99 -4.03 17.91
C SER A 503 -25.24 -4.95 16.71
N SER A 504 -26.45 -4.90 16.14
CA SER A 504 -26.79 -5.65 14.93
C SER A 504 -25.98 -5.17 13.72
N GLY A 505 -25.86 -3.85 13.53
CA GLY A 505 -25.03 -3.25 12.50
C GLY A 505 -23.58 -3.67 12.61
N ARG A 506 -22.98 -3.62 13.81
CA ARG A 506 -21.61 -4.08 14.06
C ARG A 506 -21.42 -5.55 13.68
N ARG A 507 -22.38 -6.42 14.04
CA ARG A 507 -22.34 -7.85 13.68
C ARG A 507 -22.39 -8.08 12.18
N VAL A 508 -23.24 -7.35 11.46
CA VAL A 508 -23.32 -7.42 9.99
C VAL A 508 -22.00 -6.98 9.35
N VAL A 509 -21.43 -5.86 9.80
CA VAL A 509 -20.15 -5.37 9.25
C VAL A 509 -19.02 -6.35 9.53
N ARG A 510 -18.94 -6.91 10.74
CA ARG A 510 -17.94 -7.92 11.08
C ARG A 510 -18.09 -9.17 10.22
N ALA A 511 -19.30 -9.71 10.09
CA ALA A 511 -19.55 -10.88 9.23
C ALA A 511 -19.21 -10.61 7.76
N ALA A 512 -19.48 -9.40 7.25
CA ALA A 512 -19.11 -9.03 5.88
C ALA A 512 -17.59 -8.92 5.69
N ARG A 513 -16.89 -8.35 6.67
CA ARG A 513 -15.42 -8.28 6.67
C ARG A 513 -14.80 -9.67 6.72
N ASP A 514 -15.27 -10.50 7.64
CA ASP A 514 -14.71 -11.83 7.86
C ASP A 514 -14.94 -12.75 6.63
N ALA A 515 -16.00 -12.51 5.85
CA ALA A 515 -16.27 -13.23 4.59
C ALA A 515 -15.61 -12.62 3.34
N ASP A 516 -15.02 -11.43 3.45
CA ASP A 516 -14.42 -10.68 2.33
C ASP A 516 -13.17 -11.38 1.77
N GLU A 517 -12.90 -11.19 0.47
CA GLU A 517 -11.74 -11.80 -0.20
C GLU A 517 -10.38 -11.36 0.35
N TRP A 518 -10.26 -10.11 0.81
CA TRP A 518 -8.98 -9.51 1.19
C TRP A 518 -8.89 -9.22 2.67
N ALA A 519 -10.01 -8.81 3.29
CA ALA A 519 -10.09 -8.54 4.72
C ALA A 519 -10.46 -9.78 5.57
N GLY A 520 -10.83 -10.89 4.93
CA GLY A 520 -11.39 -12.08 5.58
C GLY A 520 -10.94 -13.40 4.94
N ASP A 521 -11.82 -14.40 4.98
CA ASP A 521 -11.56 -15.77 4.51
C ASP A 521 -11.96 -16.02 3.05
N GLY A 522 -12.54 -15.03 2.37
CA GLY A 522 -13.00 -15.14 0.99
C GLY A 522 -14.22 -16.04 0.78
N SER A 523 -14.92 -16.46 1.82
CA SER A 523 -16.15 -17.26 1.71
C SER A 523 -17.22 -16.58 0.86
N LEU A 524 -17.25 -15.25 0.81
CA LEU A 524 -18.17 -14.51 -0.07
C LEU A 524 -17.87 -14.75 -1.56
N VAL A 525 -16.60 -14.80 -1.96
CA VAL A 525 -16.19 -15.02 -3.36
C VAL A 525 -16.03 -16.49 -3.73
N ALA A 526 -16.11 -17.39 -2.74
CA ALA A 526 -16.20 -18.83 -2.96
C ALA A 526 -17.52 -19.23 -3.61
N LEU A 527 -18.60 -18.47 -3.36
CA LEU A 527 -19.90 -18.64 -4.00
C LEU A 527 -19.88 -18.06 -5.43
N PRO A 528 -20.08 -18.87 -6.50
CA PRO A 528 -19.99 -18.41 -7.88
C PRO A 528 -20.90 -17.23 -8.23
N GLU A 529 -22.13 -17.22 -7.72
CA GLU A 529 -23.08 -16.13 -7.95
C GLU A 529 -22.64 -14.82 -7.28
N CYS A 530 -22.04 -14.91 -6.09
CA CYS A 530 -21.53 -13.74 -5.38
C CYS A 530 -20.28 -13.19 -6.07
N ARG A 531 -19.38 -14.07 -6.54
CA ARG A 531 -18.21 -13.69 -7.34
C ARG A 531 -18.63 -12.97 -8.62
N ALA A 532 -19.55 -13.54 -9.38
CA ALA A 532 -20.05 -12.94 -10.63
C ALA A 532 -20.68 -11.56 -10.37
N ARG A 533 -21.48 -11.45 -9.29
CA ARG A 533 -22.10 -10.18 -8.92
C ARG A 533 -21.08 -9.12 -8.50
N LEU A 534 -20.09 -9.48 -7.67
CA LEU A 534 -19.01 -8.57 -7.26
C LEU A 534 -18.18 -8.09 -8.46
N ALA A 535 -17.86 -8.98 -9.39
CA ALA A 535 -17.15 -8.65 -10.62
C ALA A 535 -17.91 -7.64 -11.50
N ALA A 536 -19.25 -7.72 -11.52
CA ALA A 536 -20.09 -6.78 -12.26
C ALA A 536 -20.23 -5.40 -11.59
N LEU A 537 -19.88 -5.26 -10.31
CA LEU A 537 -19.93 -4.00 -9.57
C LEU A 537 -18.65 -3.20 -9.77
N ARG A 538 -18.80 -1.87 -9.89
CA ARG A 538 -17.68 -0.93 -10.01
C ARG A 538 -16.75 -1.02 -8.80
N GLU A 539 -15.46 -1.17 -9.09
CA GLU A 539 -14.40 -1.10 -8.09
C GLU A 539 -14.22 0.31 -7.57
N CYS A 540 -13.98 0.43 -6.28
CA CYS A 540 -13.74 1.68 -5.60
C CYS A 540 -12.55 1.58 -4.66
N ARG A 541 -11.89 2.70 -4.38
CA ARG A 541 -10.91 2.73 -3.30
C ARG A 541 -11.53 2.36 -1.96
N ASN A 542 -12.81 2.65 -1.74
CA ASN A 542 -13.50 2.34 -0.48
C ASN A 542 -13.98 0.88 -0.37
N ASP A 543 -13.60 0.02 -1.33
CA ASP A 543 -13.79 -1.42 -1.18
C ASP A 543 -12.94 -1.93 -0.01
N HIS A 544 -13.48 -2.88 0.75
CA HIS A 544 -12.83 -3.54 1.90
C HIS A 544 -12.56 -2.65 3.15
N GLU A 545 -12.89 -1.36 3.13
CA GLU A 545 -12.71 -0.44 4.27
C GLU A 545 -13.83 -0.58 5.33
N PHE A 546 -14.05 -1.80 5.83
CA PHE A 546 -15.14 -2.14 6.76
C PHE A 546 -15.06 -1.38 8.09
N ALA A 547 -13.85 -1.13 8.61
CA ALA A 547 -13.68 -0.37 9.84
C ALA A 547 -14.11 1.09 9.69
N VAL A 548 -13.81 1.70 8.54
CA VAL A 548 -14.29 3.05 8.20
C VAL A 548 -15.81 3.07 8.11
N VAL A 549 -16.42 2.07 7.45
CA VAL A 549 -17.89 1.93 7.40
C VAL A 549 -18.48 1.80 8.79
N SER A 550 -17.92 0.93 9.64
CA SER A 550 -18.39 0.73 11.01
C SER A 550 -18.34 2.01 11.83
N ALA A 551 -17.23 2.75 11.74
CA ALA A 551 -17.04 4.01 12.45
C ALA A 551 -18.00 5.10 11.96
N LEU A 552 -18.14 5.29 10.65
CA LEU A 552 -18.99 6.34 10.07
C LEU A 552 -20.50 6.06 10.23
N CYS A 553 -20.89 4.79 10.35
CA CYS A 553 -22.27 4.41 10.68
C CYS A 553 -22.57 4.41 12.20
N GLY A 554 -21.61 4.79 13.05
CA GLY A 554 -21.80 4.86 14.50
C GLY A 554 -21.77 3.50 15.23
N TYR A 555 -21.41 2.42 14.54
CA TYR A 555 -21.33 1.08 15.14
C TYR A 555 -20.10 0.91 16.05
N GLY A 556 -19.14 1.83 15.99
CA GLY A 556 -17.90 1.79 16.78
C GLY A 556 -16.79 0.97 16.12
N PRO A 557 -15.63 0.82 16.79
CA PRO A 557 -14.50 0.04 16.29
C PRO A 557 -14.85 -1.45 16.10
N LEU A 558 -14.23 -2.09 15.11
CA LEU A 558 -14.46 -3.50 14.75
C LEU A 558 -13.57 -4.48 15.52
#